data_AF-A0A2R6GNV7-F1
#
_entry.id   AF-A0A2R6GNV7-F1
#
_cell.length_a   1.000
_cell.length_b   1.000
_cell.length_c   1.000
_cell.angle_alpha   90.00
_cell.angle_beta   90.00
_cell.angle_gamma   90.00
#
_symmetry.space_group_name_H-M   'P 1'
#
loop_
_entity.id
_entity.type
_entity.pdbx_description
1 polymer ?
#
loop_
_entity_poly.entity_id
_entity_poly.type
_entity_poly.pdbx_seq_one_letter_code
_entity_poly.pdbx_strand_id
1 'polypeptide(L)'
;MDAQSQVAAFVAEHDLDAPAAYRLLDTVSELGAVAKAVYTSTDYGADPESVDVPEDELGDALFALLALCAEIDVDAEAALETSLSKYEDRLAESGRAGSGE
;
A
#
# COMPACT_ATOMS: atom_id res chain seq x y z
N MET A 1 -19.35 -4.88 1.21
CA MET A 1 -18.52 -4.14 0.27
C MET A 1 -17.12 -4.25 0.82
N ASP A 2 -16.20 -4.87 0.09
CA ASP A 2 -14.78 -4.87 0.45
C ASP A 2 -14.19 -3.45 0.36
N ALA A 3 -12.97 -3.27 0.86
CA ALA A 3 -12.32 -1.97 0.92
C ALA A 3 -12.08 -1.37 -0.48
N GLN A 4 -11.74 -2.19 -1.47
CA GLN A 4 -11.54 -1.74 -2.85
C GLN A 4 -12.83 -1.18 -3.44
N SER A 5 -13.94 -1.90 -3.27
CA SER A 5 -15.26 -1.49 -3.71
C SER A 5 -15.71 -0.20 -3.01
N GLN A 6 -15.41 -0.05 -1.71
CA GLN A 6 -15.70 1.18 -0.98
C GLN A 6 -14.92 2.38 -1.55
N VAL A 7 -13.62 2.20 -1.85
CA VAL A 7 -12.79 3.25 -2.47
C VAL A 7 -13.29 3.60 -3.86
N ALA A 8 -13.61 2.61 -4.69
CA ALA A 8 -14.14 2.83 -6.05
C ALA A 8 -15.46 3.61 -6.02
N ALA A 9 -16.37 3.27 -5.09
CA ALA A 9 -17.62 4.01 -4.92
C ALA A 9 -17.38 5.46 -4.47
N PHE A 10 -16.46 5.69 -3.52
CA PHE A 10 -16.10 7.02 -3.06
C PHE A 10 -15.49 7.89 -4.18
N VAL A 11 -14.60 7.31 -4.98
CA VAL A 11 -14.00 7.98 -6.14
C VAL A 11 -15.07 8.42 -7.13
N ALA A 12 -15.99 7.51 -7.47
CA ALA A 12 -17.07 7.78 -8.42
C ALA A 12 -18.10 8.78 -7.88
N GLU A 13 -18.42 8.74 -6.58
CA GLU A 13 -19.35 9.68 -5.94
C GLU A 13 -18.82 11.13 -5.94
N HIS A 14 -17.50 11.29 -5.92
CA HIS A 14 -16.86 12.59 -5.79
C HIS A 14 -16.13 13.07 -7.06
N ASP A 15 -16.36 12.43 -8.21
CA ASP A 15 -15.72 12.76 -9.49
C ASP A 15 -14.18 12.81 -9.41
N LEU A 16 -13.58 11.91 -8.61
CA LEU A 16 -12.13 11.84 -8.36
C LEU A 16 -11.40 10.90 -9.34
N ASP A 17 -12.01 10.56 -10.46
CA ASP A 17 -11.42 9.66 -11.45
C ASP A 17 -10.09 10.19 -12.00
N ALA A 18 -9.12 9.30 -12.13
CA ALA A 18 -7.79 9.64 -12.62
C ALA A 18 -7.21 8.46 -13.42
N PRO A 19 -6.56 8.71 -14.57
CA PRO A 19 -5.88 7.68 -15.33
C PRO A 19 -4.88 6.90 -14.47
N ALA A 20 -4.69 5.60 -14.80
CA ALA A 20 -3.73 4.72 -14.13
C ALA A 20 -2.34 5.33 -13.86
N ALA A 21 -1.82 6.10 -14.83
CA ALA A 21 -0.53 6.77 -14.67
C ALA A 21 -0.50 7.77 -13.51
N TYR A 22 -1.59 8.50 -13.27
CA TYR A 22 -1.71 9.43 -12.14
C TYR A 22 -1.99 8.69 -10.84
N ARG A 23 -2.84 7.64 -10.85
CA ARG A 23 -3.04 6.79 -9.68
C ARG A 23 -1.74 6.16 -9.15
N LEU A 24 -0.85 5.77 -10.05
CA LEU A 24 0.48 5.29 -9.67
C LEU A 24 1.32 6.39 -9.00
N LEU A 25 1.28 7.62 -9.53
CA LEU A 25 1.98 8.76 -8.93
C LEU A 25 1.40 9.11 -7.56
N ASP A 26 0.08 9.07 -7.40
CA ASP A 26 -0.60 9.27 -6.11
C ASP A 26 -0.12 8.21 -5.11
N THR A 27 -0.12 6.93 -5.51
CA THR A 27 0.35 5.82 -4.66
C THR A 27 1.80 6.02 -4.19
N VAL A 28 2.68 6.47 -5.09
CA VAL A 28 4.08 6.76 -4.75
C VAL A 28 4.19 8.00 -3.84
N SER A 29 3.37 9.01 -4.06
CA SER A 29 3.32 10.23 -3.25
C SER A 29 2.93 9.91 -1.80
N GLU A 30 1.83 9.16 -1.60
CA GLU A 30 1.34 8.81 -0.26
C GLU A 30 2.31 7.86 0.46
N LEU A 31 2.92 6.90 -0.25
CA LEU A 31 3.99 6.09 0.33
C LEU A 31 5.22 6.94 0.73
N GLY A 32 5.48 8.02 -0.02
CA GLY A 32 6.50 9.02 0.33
C GLY A 32 6.17 9.78 1.62
N ALA A 33 4.89 10.05 1.88
CA ALA A 33 4.44 10.69 3.12
C ALA A 33 4.62 9.76 4.33
N VAL A 34 4.27 8.48 4.19
CA VAL A 34 4.61 7.42 5.16
C VAL A 34 6.12 7.38 5.43
N ALA A 35 6.95 7.38 4.38
CA ALA A 35 8.40 7.38 4.53
C ALA A 35 8.91 8.64 5.26
N LYS A 36 8.32 9.80 4.99
CA LYS A 36 8.64 11.06 5.68
C LYS A 36 8.27 11.01 7.16
N ALA A 37 7.16 10.38 7.53
CA ALA A 37 6.75 10.20 8.92
C ALA A 37 7.81 9.39 9.67
N VAL A 38 8.20 8.23 9.15
CA VAL A 38 9.27 7.39 9.72
C VAL A 38 10.59 8.17 9.81
N TYR A 39 10.98 8.85 8.74
CA TYR A 39 12.21 9.63 8.69
C TYR A 39 12.24 10.73 9.76
N THR A 40 11.10 11.37 10.02
CA THR A 40 10.96 12.44 11.01
C THR A 40 10.97 11.86 12.42
N SER A 41 10.21 10.80 12.65
CA SER A 41 10.07 10.19 13.97
C SER A 41 11.39 9.57 14.46
N THR A 42 12.20 9.06 13.53
CA THR A 42 13.51 8.45 13.81
C THR A 42 14.67 9.42 13.87
N ASP A 43 14.41 10.74 13.81
CA ASP A 43 15.44 11.80 13.72
C ASP A 43 16.50 11.49 12.65
N TYR A 44 16.05 11.31 11.39
CA TYR A 44 16.94 10.91 10.29
C TYR A 44 17.61 9.54 10.54
N GLY A 45 16.95 8.62 11.26
CA GLY A 45 17.52 7.32 11.62
C GLY A 45 18.56 7.37 12.75
N ALA A 46 18.73 8.51 13.45
CA ALA A 46 19.52 8.56 14.67
C ALA A 46 18.89 7.77 15.82
N ASP A 47 17.56 7.63 15.81
CA ASP A 47 16.79 6.77 16.72
C ASP A 47 15.88 5.81 15.91
N PRO A 48 16.39 4.64 15.47
CA PRO A 48 15.62 3.73 14.64
C PRO A 48 14.47 3.02 15.39
N GLU A 49 14.41 3.11 16.72
CA GLU A 49 13.35 2.48 17.52
C GLU A 49 12.12 3.40 17.66
N SER A 50 12.26 4.70 17.40
CA SER A 50 11.18 5.68 17.49
C SER A 50 10.35 5.80 16.20
N VAL A 51 10.16 4.69 15.48
CA VAL A 51 9.27 4.64 14.30
C VAL A 51 7.84 4.96 14.73
N ASP A 52 7.29 6.03 14.16
CA ASP A 52 5.92 6.44 14.37
C ASP A 52 5.33 6.88 13.03
N VAL A 53 4.21 6.28 12.66
CA VAL A 53 3.50 6.56 11.40
C VAL A 53 2.04 6.83 11.75
N PRO A 54 1.55 8.05 11.48
CA PRO A 54 0.15 8.38 11.66
C PRO A 54 -0.79 7.42 10.89
N GLU A 55 -1.92 7.08 11.49
CA GLU A 55 -2.90 6.16 10.89
C GLU A 55 -3.49 6.71 9.58
N ASP A 56 -3.68 8.02 9.50
CA ASP A 56 -4.18 8.72 8.31
C ASP A 56 -3.20 8.61 7.14
N GLU A 57 -1.89 8.79 7.37
CA GLU A 57 -0.87 8.65 6.31
C GLU A 57 -0.82 7.21 5.73
N LEU A 58 -0.97 6.19 6.58
CA LEU A 58 -1.11 4.80 6.11
C LEU A 58 -2.44 4.56 5.39
N GLY A 59 -3.51 5.18 5.87
CA GLY A 59 -4.82 5.16 5.26
C GLY A 59 -4.82 5.74 3.86
N ASP A 60 -4.16 6.88 3.66
CA ASP A 60 -4.04 7.55 2.36
C ASP A 60 -3.22 6.71 1.37
N ALA A 61 -2.13 6.10 1.82
CA ALA A 61 -1.36 5.15 0.99
C ALA A 61 -2.19 3.93 0.58
N LEU A 62 -2.99 3.37 1.51
CA LEU A 62 -3.89 2.26 1.22
C LEU A 62 -5.00 2.68 0.25
N PHE A 63 -5.60 3.85 0.45
CA PHE A 63 -6.61 4.42 -0.44
C PHE A 63 -6.07 4.54 -1.86
N ALA A 64 -4.88 5.14 -2.02
CA ALA A 64 -4.26 5.35 -3.33
C ALA A 64 -3.97 4.03 -4.05
N LEU A 65 -3.48 3.01 -3.33
CA LEU A 65 -3.23 1.68 -3.90
C LEU A 65 -4.53 0.98 -4.34
N LEU A 66 -5.57 1.02 -3.51
CA LEU A 66 -6.88 0.43 -3.86
C LEU A 66 -7.52 1.15 -5.06
N ALA A 67 -7.40 2.48 -5.12
CA ALA A 67 -7.87 3.26 -6.26
C ALA A 67 -7.09 2.92 -7.55
N LEU A 68 -5.78 2.70 -7.46
CA LEU A 68 -4.98 2.20 -8.57
C LEU A 68 -5.45 0.81 -9.02
N CYS A 69 -5.64 -0.12 -8.10
CA CYS A 69 -6.14 -1.48 -8.40
C CYS A 69 -7.49 -1.43 -9.14
N ALA A 70 -8.42 -0.59 -8.68
CA ALA A 70 -9.71 -0.40 -9.35
C ALA A 70 -9.57 0.16 -10.78
N GLU A 71 -8.70 1.15 -10.98
CA GLU A 71 -8.47 1.78 -12.30
C GLU A 71 -7.84 0.82 -13.32
N ILE A 72 -7.02 -0.14 -12.88
CA ILE A 72 -6.35 -1.12 -13.76
C ILE A 72 -7.02 -2.50 -13.80
N ASP A 73 -8.23 -2.62 -13.24
CA ASP A 73 -9.01 -3.85 -13.19
C ASP A 73 -8.27 -5.02 -12.51
N VAL A 74 -7.57 -4.72 -11.41
CA VAL A 74 -6.92 -5.71 -10.55
C VAL A 74 -7.71 -5.87 -9.27
N ASP A 75 -8.10 -7.11 -8.95
CA ASP A 75 -8.66 -7.47 -7.65
C ASP A 75 -7.56 -7.45 -6.57
N ALA A 76 -7.67 -6.51 -5.63
CA ALA A 76 -6.66 -6.30 -4.61
C ALA A 76 -6.60 -7.45 -3.59
N GLU A 77 -7.73 -8.07 -3.27
CA GLU A 77 -7.79 -9.19 -2.32
C GLU A 77 -7.15 -10.44 -2.93
N ALA A 78 -7.51 -10.78 -4.17
CA ALA A 78 -6.89 -11.89 -4.89
C ALA A 78 -5.37 -11.68 -5.12
N ALA A 79 -4.95 -10.45 -5.39
CA ALA A 79 -3.52 -10.10 -5.52
C ALA A 79 -2.77 -10.27 -4.18
N LEU A 80 -3.40 -9.91 -3.06
CA LEU A 80 -2.86 -10.12 -1.72
C LEU A 80 -2.77 -11.62 -1.39
N GLU A 81 -3.84 -12.39 -1.60
CA GLU A 81 -3.86 -13.84 -1.39
C GLU A 81 -2.75 -14.56 -2.17
N THR A 82 -2.56 -14.17 -3.43
CA THR A 82 -1.47 -14.69 -4.28
C THR A 82 -0.10 -14.41 -3.68
N SER A 83 0.08 -13.23 -3.07
CA SER A 83 1.34 -12.87 -2.42
C SER A 83 1.55 -13.64 -1.12
N LEU A 84 0.51 -13.79 -0.30
CA LEU A 84 0.53 -14.56 0.94
C LEU A 84 0.91 -16.03 0.69
N SER A 85 0.27 -16.69 -0.28
CA SER A 85 0.62 -18.07 -0.65
C SER A 85 2.10 -18.21 -1.04
N LYS A 86 2.66 -17.27 -1.79
CA LYS A 86 4.11 -17.27 -2.11
C LYS A 86 4.99 -17.13 -0.88
N TYR A 87 4.58 -16.36 0.13
CA TYR A 87 5.32 -16.24 1.38
C TYR A 87 5.23 -17.51 2.21
N GLU A 88 4.06 -18.15 2.29
CA GLU A 88 3.86 -19.43 2.96
C GLU A 88 4.74 -20.52 2.36
N ASP A 89 4.79 -20.62 1.03
CA ASP A 89 5.63 -21.58 0.31
C ASP A 89 7.12 -21.37 0.63
N ARG A 90 7.61 -20.13 0.56
CA ARG A 90 9.02 -19.81 0.87
C ARG A 90 9.40 -20.13 2.31
N LEU A 91 8.50 -19.87 3.25
CA LEU A 91 8.69 -20.21 4.66
C LEU A 91 8.73 -21.72 4.86
N ALA A 92 7.89 -22.48 4.16
CA ALA A 92 7.90 -23.94 4.21
C ALA A 92 9.19 -24.53 3.60
N GLU A 93 9.72 -23.95 2.52
CA GLU A 93 10.91 -24.44 1.83
C GLU A 93 12.22 -24.07 2.54
N SER A 94 12.35 -22.82 3.01
CA SER A 94 13.64 -22.25 3.43
C SER A 94 13.66 -21.75 4.88
N GLY A 95 12.50 -21.70 5.55
CA GLY A 95 12.34 -21.04 6.85
C GLY A 95 12.49 -19.52 6.79
N ARG A 96 12.56 -18.92 5.59
CA ARG A 96 12.74 -17.49 5.38
C ARG A 96 11.69 -16.95 4.40
N ALA A 97 11.18 -15.76 4.67
CA ALA A 97 10.15 -15.10 3.85
C ALA A 97 10.73 -14.36 2.62
N GLY A 98 12.03 -14.07 2.63
CA GLY A 98 12.69 -13.30 1.58
C GLY A 98 12.69 -14.01 0.22
N SER A 99 12.57 -13.25 -0.86
CA SER A 99 12.65 -13.77 -2.23
C SER A 99 14.08 -13.82 -2.80
N GLY A 100 15.10 -13.57 -1.96
CA GLY A 100 16.49 -13.50 -2.39
C GLY A 100 17.21 -14.83 -2.25
N GLU A 101 18.02 -15.17 -3.26
CA GLU A 101 19.16 -16.10 -3.13
C GLU A 101 20.14 -15.62 -2.04
#